data_AF-Q00641-F1
#
_entry.id   AF-Q00641-F1
#
_cell.length_a   1.000
_cell.length_b   1.000
_cell.length_c   1.000
_cell.angle_alpha   90.00
_cell.angle_beta   90.00
_cell.angle_gamma   90.00
#
_symmetry.space_group_name_H-M   'P 1'
#
loop_
_entity.id
_entity.type
_entity.pdbx_description
1 polymer ?
#
loop_
_entity_poly.entity_id
_entity_poly.type
_entity_poly.pdbx_seq_one_letter_code
_entity_poly.pdbx_strand_id
1 'polypeptide(L)'
;EFLFARTMIGVFQNVEYMCSRNTTTWGKDAWKKIVVCIISDGRAKINHRTRAVLAGLGIYQEEIAKQQVNGKDVTAHIYEYTTQVGLELKGSQVLLKPRSATPVQVLFCLKENNQKKINSHRWFFQAFGQVLNPNICVLIDAGTKPGKDSIYQLWRAFDLQPKCGGACGEIKVMLKNLWNPLVAT
;
A
#
# COMPACT_ATOMS: atom_id res chain seq x y z
N GLU A 1 2.48 9.58 9.36
CA GLU A 1 2.34 10.22 8.04
C GLU A 1 3.56 10.00 7.14
N PHE A 2 4.75 10.55 7.46
CA PHE A 2 5.96 10.28 6.66
C PHE A 2 6.24 8.77 6.50
N LEU A 3 5.86 7.98 7.51
CA LEU A 3 5.92 6.51 7.49
C LEU A 3 5.04 5.90 6.39
N PHE A 4 3.79 6.35 6.26
CA PHE A 4 2.90 5.87 5.21
C PHE A 4 3.40 6.30 3.83
N ALA A 5 3.78 7.57 3.68
CA ALA A 5 4.38 8.07 2.44
C ALA A 5 5.64 7.27 2.07
N ARG A 6 6.47 6.91 3.05
CA ARG A 6 7.66 6.08 2.83
C ARG A 6 7.31 4.69 2.31
N THR A 7 6.29 4.04 2.86
CA THR A 7 5.79 2.76 2.35
C THR A 7 5.31 2.91 0.91
N MET A 8 4.47 3.91 0.63
CA MET A 8 3.94 4.16 -0.71
C MET A 8 5.02 4.46 -1.74
N ILE A 9 6.06 5.23 -1.38
CA ILE A 9 7.22 5.47 -2.24
C ILE A 9 7.91 4.15 -2.62
N GLY A 10 8.14 3.26 -1.65
CA GLY A 10 8.74 1.95 -1.93
C GLY A 10 7.84 1.05 -2.79
N VAL A 11 6.53 1.05 -2.54
CA VAL A 11 5.55 0.35 -3.39
C VAL A 11 5.59 0.87 -4.81
N PHE A 12 5.57 2.19 -4.99
CA PHE A 12 5.63 2.83 -6.30
C PHE A 12 6.91 2.48 -7.06
N GLN A 13 8.07 2.50 -6.37
CA GLN A 13 9.36 2.11 -6.94
C GLN A 13 9.36 0.64 -7.40
N ASN A 14 8.70 -0.26 -6.68
CA ASN A 14 8.58 -1.67 -7.09
C ASN A 14 7.67 -1.84 -8.30
N VAL A 15 6.56 -1.12 -8.39
CA VAL A 15 5.68 -1.15 -9.58
C VAL A 15 6.43 -0.62 -10.80
N GLU A 16 7.16 0.49 -10.65
CA GLU A 16 8.07 1.01 -11.69
C GLU A 16 9.13 -0.01 -12.08
N TYR A 17 9.76 -0.66 -11.11
CA TYR A 17 10.75 -1.70 -11.35
C TYR A 17 10.16 -2.83 -12.22
N MET A 18 8.99 -3.36 -11.84
CA MET A 18 8.27 -4.36 -12.65
C MET A 18 7.91 -3.84 -14.04
N CYS A 19 7.49 -2.57 -14.16
CA CYS A 19 7.16 -1.99 -15.46
C CYS A 19 8.39 -1.79 -16.37
N SER A 20 9.57 -1.62 -15.78
CA SER A 20 10.84 -1.49 -16.50
C SER A 20 11.47 -2.82 -16.93
N ARG A 21 10.92 -3.96 -16.49
CA ARG A 21 11.42 -5.28 -16.91
C ARG A 21 11.11 -5.52 -18.38
N ASN A 22 11.87 -6.41 -19.00
CA ASN A 22 11.59 -6.91 -20.34
C ASN A 22 11.52 -8.44 -20.28
N THR A 23 10.47 -8.95 -19.65
CA THR A 23 10.20 -10.39 -19.54
C THR A 23 8.82 -10.71 -20.08
N THR A 24 8.51 -12.00 -20.25
CA THR A 24 7.17 -12.45 -20.65
C THR A 24 6.08 -11.98 -19.69
N THR A 25 6.37 -11.98 -18.39
CA THR A 25 5.41 -11.57 -17.36
C THR A 25 5.39 -10.05 -17.14
N TRP A 26 6.54 -9.38 -17.19
CA TRP A 26 6.71 -8.00 -16.74
C TRP A 26 7.24 -7.09 -17.84
N GLY A 27 6.60 -5.93 -18.00
CA GLY A 27 6.88 -4.93 -19.02
C GLY A 27 6.05 -3.67 -18.79
N LYS A 28 5.99 -2.75 -19.76
CA LYS A 28 5.36 -1.42 -19.60
C LYS A 28 3.94 -1.43 -19.02
N ASP A 29 3.18 -2.49 -19.28
CA ASP A 29 1.81 -2.69 -18.80
C ASP A 29 1.70 -3.49 -17.48
N ALA A 30 2.81 -3.78 -16.82
CA ALA A 30 2.84 -4.55 -15.57
C ALA A 30 1.94 -3.95 -14.48
N TRP A 31 1.80 -2.63 -14.43
CA TRP A 31 0.94 -1.94 -13.47
C TRP A 31 -0.54 -2.37 -13.58
N LYS A 32 -1.01 -2.81 -14.76
CA LYS A 32 -2.38 -3.32 -14.95
C LYS A 32 -2.62 -4.66 -14.24
N LYS A 33 -1.53 -5.38 -13.92
CA LYS A 33 -1.56 -6.67 -13.21
C LYS A 33 -1.43 -6.50 -11.70
N ILE A 34 -1.27 -5.27 -11.20
CA ILE A 34 -0.93 -4.98 -9.81
C ILE A 34 -1.97 -4.02 -9.24
N VAL A 35 -2.68 -4.45 -8.18
CA VAL A 35 -3.58 -3.60 -7.41
C VAL A 35 -2.97 -3.37 -6.03
N VAL A 36 -2.78 -2.10 -5.66
CA VAL A 36 -2.36 -1.72 -4.31
C VAL A 36 -3.62 -1.54 -3.46
N CYS A 37 -3.85 -2.47 -2.52
CA CYS A 37 -4.97 -2.37 -1.59
C CYS A 37 -4.50 -1.73 -0.27
N ILE A 38 -5.14 -0.63 0.13
CA ILE A 38 -4.88 0.08 1.37
C ILE A 38 -6.12 -0.05 2.25
N ILE A 39 -5.97 -0.66 3.44
CA ILE A 39 -7.06 -0.80 4.40
C ILE A 39 -6.77 0.04 5.63
N SER A 40 -7.58 1.09 5.84
CA SER A 40 -7.53 1.93 7.03
C SER A 40 -8.57 1.48 8.05
N ASP A 41 -8.12 1.19 9.26
CA ASP A 41 -8.92 0.58 10.32
C ASP A 41 -9.54 1.63 11.28
N GLY A 42 -10.73 2.08 10.92
CA GLY A 42 -11.52 3.02 11.69
C GLY A 42 -11.36 4.45 11.18
N ARG A 43 -12.47 5.05 10.76
CA ARG A 43 -12.53 6.40 10.19
C ARG A 43 -12.11 7.48 11.18
N ALA A 44 -12.48 7.32 12.45
CA ALA A 44 -12.07 8.24 13.51
C ALA A 44 -10.57 8.12 13.88
N LYS A 45 -9.88 7.05 13.46
CA LYS A 45 -8.49 6.76 13.84
C LYS A 45 -7.47 7.11 12.76
N ILE A 46 -7.90 7.37 11.53
CA ILE A 46 -6.99 7.76 10.46
C ILE A 46 -6.33 9.11 10.77
N ASN A 47 -5.01 9.18 10.60
CA ASN A 47 -4.25 10.38 10.85
C ASN A 47 -4.57 11.46 9.77
N HIS A 48 -4.85 12.70 10.19
CA HIS A 48 -5.22 13.81 9.30
C HIS A 48 -4.24 14.02 8.15
N ARG A 49 -2.96 13.84 8.46
CA ARG A 49 -1.84 14.04 7.55
C ARG A 49 -1.71 12.87 6.56
N THR A 50 -1.98 11.63 6.99
CA THR A 50 -2.17 10.50 6.07
C THR A 50 -3.37 10.71 5.13
N ARG A 51 -4.49 11.28 5.61
CA ARG A 51 -5.62 11.64 4.73
C ARG A 51 -5.21 12.66 3.67
N ALA A 52 -4.43 13.67 4.04
CA ALA A 52 -3.91 14.67 3.09
C ALA A 52 -3.05 14.02 1.99
N VAL A 53 -2.20 13.04 2.34
CA VAL A 53 -1.44 12.26 1.36
C VAL A 53 -2.36 11.46 0.44
N LEU A 54 -3.37 10.76 0.98
CA LEU A 54 -4.34 10.00 0.18
C LEU A 54 -5.14 10.91 -0.77
N ALA A 55 -5.52 12.11 -0.31
CA ALA A 55 -6.20 13.10 -1.13
C ALA A 55 -5.28 13.67 -2.23
N GLY A 56 -4.03 13.96 -1.91
CA GLY A 56 -3.02 14.39 -2.88
C GLY A 56 -2.72 13.35 -3.95
N LEU A 57 -2.90 12.07 -3.64
CA LEU A 57 -2.82 10.98 -4.62
C LEU A 57 -4.10 10.79 -5.46
N GLY A 58 -5.19 11.51 -5.15
CA GLY A 58 -6.50 11.39 -5.80
C GLY A 58 -7.36 10.22 -5.29
N ILE A 59 -6.92 9.51 -4.25
CA ILE A 59 -7.54 8.25 -3.80
C ILE A 59 -8.58 8.49 -2.69
N TYR A 60 -8.56 9.67 -2.05
CA TYR A 60 -9.49 10.01 -0.98
C TYR A 60 -10.04 11.42 -1.17
N GLN A 61 -11.33 11.59 -0.90
CA GLN A 61 -12.00 12.88 -0.92
C GLN A 61 -12.66 13.11 0.43
N GLU A 62 -12.39 14.28 1.02
CA GLU A 62 -13.00 14.66 2.29
C GLU A 62 -14.50 14.92 2.09
N GLU A 63 -15.29 14.79 3.16
CA GLU A 63 -16.74 15.08 3.20
C GLU A 63 -17.68 14.16 2.42
N ILE A 64 -17.18 13.25 1.56
CA ILE A 64 -18.03 12.28 0.85
C ILE A 64 -18.51 11.16 1.78
N ALA A 65 -17.66 10.72 2.70
CA ALA A 65 -17.95 9.63 3.59
C ALA A 65 -19.11 9.96 4.56
N LYS A 66 -20.16 9.14 4.59
CA LYS A 66 -21.33 9.28 5.47
C LYS A 66 -21.42 8.14 6.47
N GLN A 67 -21.84 8.44 7.70
CA GLN A 67 -22.02 7.40 8.73
C GLN A 67 -23.20 6.48 8.43
N GLN A 68 -24.27 7.01 7.81
CA GLN A 68 -25.47 6.26 7.43
C GLN A 68 -25.90 6.57 6.00
N VAL A 69 -26.46 5.56 5.35
CA VAL A 69 -27.13 5.67 4.04
C VAL A 69 -28.46 4.91 4.13
N ASN A 70 -29.57 5.58 3.80
CA ASN A 70 -30.93 5.00 3.87
C ASN A 70 -31.26 4.37 5.24
N GLY A 71 -30.85 5.03 6.33
CA GLY A 71 -31.06 4.55 7.70
C GLY A 71 -30.23 3.32 8.11
N LYS A 72 -29.29 2.88 7.27
CA LYS A 72 -28.34 1.79 7.57
C LYS A 72 -26.96 2.34 7.84
N ASP A 73 -26.30 1.82 8.86
CA ASP A 73 -24.92 2.16 9.18
C ASP A 73 -23.98 1.70 8.07
N VAL A 74 -23.08 2.60 7.67
CA VAL A 74 -22.03 2.28 6.71
C VAL A 74 -20.96 1.44 7.41
N THR A 75 -20.50 0.38 6.75
CA THR A 75 -19.44 -0.48 7.28
C THR A 75 -18.05 0.00 6.87
N ALA A 76 -17.93 0.48 5.63
CA ALA A 76 -16.71 0.99 5.05
C ALA A 76 -16.99 1.88 3.84
N HIS A 77 -16.04 2.75 3.52
CA HIS A 77 -15.98 3.54 2.31
C HIS A 77 -14.87 3.02 1.40
N ILE A 78 -15.21 2.72 0.15
CA ILE A 78 -14.28 2.20 -0.83
C ILE A 78 -14.05 3.25 -1.91
N TYR A 79 -12.79 3.52 -2.19
CA TYR A 79 -12.33 4.43 -3.23
C TYR A 79 -11.40 3.68 -4.16
N GLU A 80 -11.55 3.89 -5.46
CA GLU A 80 -10.72 3.28 -6.47
C GLU A 80 -10.22 4.37 -7.42
N TYR A 81 -8.90 4.41 -7.63
CA TYR A 81 -8.30 5.40 -8.51
C TYR A 81 -6.95 4.92 -9.05
N THR A 82 -6.70 5.21 -10.33
CA THR A 82 -5.40 4.98 -10.96
C THR A 82 -4.54 6.23 -10.80
N THR A 83 -3.69 6.25 -9.77
CA THR A 83 -2.88 7.44 -9.48
C THR A 83 -1.67 7.54 -10.41
N GLN A 84 -1.44 8.75 -10.93
CA GLN A 84 -0.22 9.14 -11.66
C GLN A 84 0.58 10.19 -10.87
N VAL A 85 0.22 10.40 -9.61
CA VAL A 85 0.92 11.31 -8.69
C VAL A 85 1.94 10.51 -7.90
N GLY A 86 3.17 11.00 -7.86
CA GLY A 86 4.26 10.45 -7.07
C GLY A 86 4.37 11.15 -5.72
N LEU A 87 5.13 10.52 -4.82
CA LEU A 87 5.49 11.09 -3.52
C LEU A 87 7.00 11.25 -3.42
N GLU A 88 7.42 12.26 -2.68
CA GLU A 88 8.81 12.50 -2.29
C GLU A 88 8.87 12.90 -0.80
N LEU A 89 9.95 12.50 -0.14
CA LEU A 89 10.20 12.88 1.25
C LEU A 89 11.37 13.85 1.31
N LYS A 90 11.12 15.07 1.78
CA LYS A 90 12.14 16.07 2.11
C LYS A 90 12.19 16.23 3.64
N GLY A 91 13.05 15.45 4.28
CA GLY A 91 13.06 15.34 5.74
C GLY A 91 11.79 14.66 6.25
N SER A 92 10.99 15.39 7.04
CA SER A 92 9.68 14.93 7.53
C SER A 92 8.50 15.38 6.65
N GLN A 93 8.74 16.22 5.65
CA GLN A 93 7.71 16.74 4.76
C GLN A 93 7.46 15.75 3.61
N VAL A 94 6.18 15.54 3.31
CA VAL A 94 5.74 14.76 2.15
C VAL A 94 5.38 15.75 1.04
N LEU A 95 6.04 15.63 -0.10
CA LEU A 95 5.78 16.43 -1.29
C LEU A 95 5.13 15.57 -2.35
N LEU A 96 4.15 16.14 -3.07
CA LEU A 96 3.61 15.55 -4.28
C LEU A 96 4.54 15.89 -5.43
N LYS A 97 4.77 14.93 -6.33
CA LYS A 97 5.51 15.16 -7.56
C LYS A 97 4.80 14.56 -8.75
N PRO A 98 4.92 15.15 -9.96
CA PRO A 98 4.56 14.46 -11.18
C PRO A 98 5.34 13.15 -11.28
N ARG A 99 4.68 12.06 -11.64
CA ARG A 99 5.34 10.75 -11.79
C ARG A 99 5.70 10.49 -13.25
N SER A 100 6.86 9.85 -13.45
CA SER A 100 7.30 9.37 -14.75
C SER A 100 6.46 8.16 -15.19
N ALA A 101 5.38 8.45 -15.91
CA ALA A 101 4.61 7.57 -16.80
C ALA A 101 3.98 6.26 -16.25
N THR A 102 4.36 5.74 -15.08
CA THR A 102 3.84 4.46 -14.57
C THR A 102 2.63 4.71 -13.65
N PRO A 103 1.40 4.42 -14.09
CA PRO A 103 0.23 4.54 -13.24
C PRO A 103 0.25 3.44 -12.17
N VAL A 104 -0.47 3.65 -11.07
CA VAL A 104 -0.70 2.60 -10.06
C VAL A 104 -2.18 2.52 -9.75
N GLN A 105 -2.74 1.32 -9.91
CA GLN A 105 -4.11 1.05 -9.50
C GLN A 105 -4.16 0.94 -7.98
N VAL A 106 -4.95 1.81 -7.34
CA VAL A 106 -5.10 1.80 -5.89
C VAL A 106 -6.56 1.61 -5.51
N LEU A 107 -6.78 0.66 -4.61
CA LEU A 107 -8.05 0.42 -3.93
C LEU A 107 -7.88 0.81 -2.45
N PHE A 108 -8.56 1.85 -2.02
CA PHE A 108 -8.54 2.31 -0.64
C PHE A 108 -9.87 1.98 0.05
N CYS A 109 -9.77 1.26 1.17
CA CYS A 109 -10.89 0.93 2.03
C CYS A 109 -10.72 1.64 3.37
N LEU A 110 -11.63 2.54 3.70
CA LEU A 110 -11.74 3.20 4.99
C LEU A 110 -12.88 2.56 5.79
N LYS A 111 -12.54 1.71 6.76
CA LYS A 111 -13.52 1.09 7.65
C LYS A 111 -14.09 2.14 8.59
N GLU A 112 -15.40 2.10 8.88
CA GLU A 112 -16.00 3.02 9.86
C GLU A 112 -15.48 2.73 11.27
N ASN A 113 -15.48 1.44 11.66
CA ASN A 113 -15.10 0.99 12.99
C ASN A 113 -13.68 0.40 13.02
N ASN A 114 -12.94 0.69 14.09
CA ASN A 114 -11.65 0.05 14.37
C ASN A 114 -11.88 -1.35 14.93
N GLN A 115 -11.44 -2.37 14.19
CA GLN A 115 -11.59 -3.80 14.54
C GLN A 115 -10.25 -4.55 14.58
N LYS A 116 -9.14 -3.82 14.70
CA LYS A 116 -7.76 -4.32 14.79
C LYS A 116 -7.25 -4.98 13.50
N LYS A 117 -5.93 -5.26 13.53
CA LYS A 117 -5.14 -5.79 12.40
C LYS A 117 -5.74 -7.05 11.77
N ILE A 118 -6.15 -8.03 12.58
CA ILE A 118 -6.67 -9.32 12.08
C ILE A 118 -7.96 -9.13 11.25
N ASN A 119 -8.83 -8.22 11.66
CA ASN A 119 -10.04 -7.92 10.91
C ASN A 119 -9.72 -7.21 9.59
N SER A 120 -8.74 -6.30 9.58
CA SER A 120 -8.30 -5.69 8.33
C SER A 120 -7.70 -6.71 7.35
N HIS A 121 -7.02 -7.75 7.83
CA HIS A 121 -6.60 -8.87 6.98
C HIS A 121 -7.80 -9.67 6.47
N ARG A 122 -8.83 -9.86 7.29
CA ARG A 122 -10.08 -10.51 6.87
C ARG A 122 -10.77 -9.73 5.75
N TRP A 123 -10.85 -8.40 5.84
CA TRP A 123 -11.33 -7.55 4.73
C TRP A 123 -10.51 -7.76 3.47
N PHE A 124 -9.17 -7.81 3.58
CA PHE A 124 -8.30 -8.07 2.44
C PHE A 124 -8.59 -9.43 1.80
N PHE A 125 -8.52 -10.54 2.54
CA PHE A 125 -8.63 -11.88 1.96
C PHE A 125 -10.06 -12.32 1.63
N GLN A 126 -11.04 -11.99 2.48
CA GLN A 126 -12.41 -12.49 2.35
C GLN A 126 -13.35 -11.54 1.61
N ALA A 127 -13.01 -10.25 1.47
CA ALA A 127 -13.79 -9.34 0.65
C ALA A 127 -13.06 -9.02 -0.65
N PHE A 128 -11.94 -8.28 -0.58
CA PHE A 128 -11.25 -7.82 -1.80
C PHE A 128 -10.58 -8.95 -2.57
N GLY A 129 -9.94 -9.89 -1.88
CA GLY A 129 -9.27 -11.04 -2.49
C GLY A 129 -10.22 -11.97 -3.23
N GLN A 130 -11.46 -12.11 -2.75
CA GLN A 130 -12.50 -12.90 -3.44
C GLN A 130 -12.92 -12.25 -4.77
N VAL A 131 -12.94 -10.91 -4.84
CA VAL A 131 -13.32 -10.17 -6.05
C VAL A 131 -12.15 -10.02 -7.01
N LEU A 132 -10.97 -9.65 -6.51
CA LEU A 132 -9.76 -9.42 -7.31
C LEU A 132 -9.11 -10.73 -7.80
N ASN A 133 -9.36 -11.84 -7.09
CA ASN A 133 -8.77 -13.15 -7.34
C ASN A 133 -7.25 -13.11 -7.67
N PRO A 134 -6.41 -12.55 -6.79
CA PRO A 134 -5.00 -12.36 -7.08
C PRO A 134 -4.23 -13.68 -7.05
N ASN A 135 -3.30 -13.87 -7.99
CA ASN A 135 -2.39 -15.03 -7.97
C ASN A 135 -1.45 -15.00 -6.75
N ILE A 136 -0.98 -13.80 -6.36
CA ILE A 136 -0.03 -13.60 -5.26
C ILE A 136 -0.46 -12.37 -4.47
N CYS A 137 -0.46 -12.50 -3.14
CA CYS A 137 -0.72 -11.40 -2.21
C CYS A 137 0.56 -11.05 -1.45
N VAL A 138 0.93 -9.77 -1.41
CA VAL A 138 2.05 -9.27 -0.62
C VAL A 138 1.52 -8.33 0.46
N LEU A 139 1.68 -8.73 1.72
CA LEU A 139 1.25 -7.96 2.88
C LEU A 139 2.39 -7.05 3.35
N ILE A 140 2.11 -5.75 3.47
CA ILE A 140 3.08 -4.76 3.93
C ILE A 140 2.43 -3.89 5.01
N ASP A 141 3.05 -3.84 6.19
CA ASP A 141 2.62 -2.94 7.25
C ASP A 141 2.94 -1.48 6.87
N ALA A 142 1.98 -0.59 7.10
CA ALA A 142 2.20 0.85 6.90
C ALA A 142 3.30 1.36 7.84
N GLY A 143 4.34 1.96 7.26
CA GLY A 143 5.56 2.37 7.94
C GLY A 143 6.79 1.55 7.59
N THR A 144 6.62 0.38 6.98
CA THR A 144 7.71 -0.40 6.38
C THR A 144 8.03 0.13 4.99
N LYS A 145 9.31 0.35 4.69
CA LYS A 145 9.76 0.75 3.35
C LYS A 145 10.23 -0.48 2.57
N PRO A 146 9.51 -0.92 1.52
CA PRO A 146 10.03 -1.92 0.60
C PRO A 146 11.37 -1.50 0.01
N GLY A 147 12.29 -2.45 -0.17
CA GLY A 147 13.49 -2.26 -0.98
C GLY A 147 13.12 -2.02 -2.45
N LYS A 148 14.05 -1.52 -3.27
CA LYS A 148 13.77 -1.08 -4.65
C LYS A 148 13.07 -2.15 -5.52
N ASP A 149 13.42 -3.41 -5.33
CA ASP A 149 12.90 -4.57 -6.07
C ASP A 149 12.39 -5.68 -5.13
N SER A 150 12.22 -5.41 -3.83
CA SER A 150 11.90 -6.45 -2.85
C SER A 150 10.56 -7.14 -3.10
N ILE A 151 9.54 -6.40 -3.56
CA ILE A 151 8.23 -6.99 -3.91
C ILE A 151 8.37 -7.86 -5.15
N TYR A 152 9.22 -7.46 -6.11
CA TYR A 152 9.54 -8.29 -7.27
C TYR A 152 10.25 -9.59 -6.88
N GLN A 153 11.20 -9.54 -5.94
CA GLN A 153 11.88 -10.75 -5.48
C GLN A 153 10.92 -11.70 -4.74
N LEU A 154 9.98 -11.15 -3.94
CA LEU A 154 8.92 -11.96 -3.33
C LEU A 154 8.06 -12.66 -4.39
N TRP A 155 7.59 -11.91 -5.40
CA TRP A 155 6.86 -12.50 -6.53
C TRP A 155 7.68 -13.58 -7.24
N ARG A 156 8.97 -13.31 -7.50
CA ARG A 156 9.87 -14.21 -8.20
C ARG A 156 10.06 -15.54 -7.47
N ALA A 157 9.97 -15.56 -6.14
CA ALA A 157 10.03 -16.80 -5.38
C ALA A 157 8.88 -17.76 -5.73
N PHE A 158 7.67 -17.23 -5.93
CA PHE A 158 6.52 -18.03 -6.38
C PHE A 158 6.63 -18.44 -7.85
N ASP A 159 7.18 -17.57 -8.69
CA ASP A 159 7.41 -17.87 -10.12
C ASP A 159 8.45 -19.00 -10.31
N LEU A 160 9.52 -18.99 -9.52
CA LEU A 160 10.56 -20.02 -9.55
C LEU A 160 10.11 -21.34 -8.92
N GLN A 161 9.23 -21.30 -7.93
CA GLN A 161 8.76 -22.48 -7.21
C GLN A 161 7.22 -22.50 -7.17
N PRO A 162 6.56 -23.17 -8.13
CA PRO A 162 5.10 -23.24 -8.20
C PRO A 162 4.42 -23.84 -6.96
N LYS A 163 5.15 -24.64 -6.15
CA LYS A 163 4.66 -25.20 -4.88
C LYS A 163 4.92 -24.30 -3.67
N CYS A 164 5.42 -23.08 -3.87
CA CYS A 164 5.68 -22.14 -2.79
C CYS A 164 4.36 -21.64 -2.19
N GLY A 165 4.10 -21.97 -0.91
CA GLY A 165 2.94 -21.47 -0.18
C GLY A 165 3.14 -20.10 0.49
N GLY A 166 4.38 -19.60 0.54
CA GLY A 166 4.70 -18.35 1.19
C GLY A 166 6.18 -17.96 1.06
N ALA A 167 6.43 -16.66 0.97
CA ALA A 167 7.78 -16.07 0.97
C ALA A 167 7.82 -14.87 1.91
N CYS A 168 8.96 -14.66 2.56
CA CYS A 168 9.20 -13.52 3.46
C CYS A 168 10.50 -12.82 3.09
N GLY A 169 10.54 -11.50 3.27
CA GLY A 169 11.76 -10.70 3.15
C GLY A 169 12.38 -10.42 4.51
N GLU A 170 13.65 -10.03 4.51
CA GLU A 170 14.32 -9.54 5.72
C GLU A 170 13.85 -8.11 6.05
N ILE A 171 13.59 -7.85 7.34
CA ILE A 171 13.24 -6.51 7.84
C ILE A 171 14.38 -5.99 8.69
N LYS A 172 14.92 -4.82 8.31
CA LYS A 172 15.95 -4.12 9.06
C LYS A 172 15.45 -2.75 9.55
N VAL A 173 15.81 -2.41 10.78
CA VAL A 173 15.55 -1.08 11.34
C VAL A 173 16.45 -0.05 10.67
N MET A 174 15.87 1.08 10.26
CA MET A 174 16.65 2.23 9.77
C MET A 174 17.30 2.95 10.96
N LEU A 175 18.49 2.48 11.35
CA LEU A 175 19.29 3.08 12.42
C LEU A 175 19.93 4.40 11.92
N LYS A 176 19.82 5.47 12.71
CA LYS A 176 20.75 6.62 12.63
C LYS A 176 21.84 6.39 13.66
N ASN A 177 23.10 6.67 13.34
CA ASN A 177 24.30 6.53 14.19
C ASN A 177 23.98 6.44 15.70
N LEU A 178 23.74 5.22 16.18
CA LEU A 178 23.48 4.93 17.58
C LEU A 178 24.84 4.72 18.23
N TRP A 179 25.33 5.75 18.92
CA TRP A 179 26.52 5.66 19.77
C TRP A 179 26.26 4.88 21.05
N ASN A 180 24.99 4.53 21.33
CA ASN A 180 24.62 3.72 22.48
C ASN A 180 23.68 2.57 22.07
N PRO A 181 24.13 1.30 22.11
CA PRO A 181 23.36 0.14 21.65
C PRO A 181 22.26 -0.32 22.62
N LEU A 182 22.09 0.35 23.76
CA LEU A 182 21.15 -0.03 24.82
C LEU A 182 19.87 0.83 24.81
N VAL A 183 19.12 0.82 23.72
CA VAL A 183 17.66 1.03 23.80
C VAL A 183 17.00 0.12 22.78
N ALA A 184 16.76 -1.12 23.20
CA ALA A 184 15.88 -2.06 22.52
C ALA A 184 15.28 -3.02 23.56
N THR A 185 14.11 -2.64 24.09
CA THR A 185 13.08 -3.55 24.63
C THR A 185 11.71 -2.99 24.29
#